data_AF-A0A0T1SRQ5-F1
#
_entry.id   AF-A0A0T1SRQ5-F1
#
_cell.length_a   1.000
_cell.length_b   1.000
_cell.length_c   1.000
_cell.angle_alpha   90.00
_cell.angle_beta   90.00
_cell.angle_gamma   90.00
#
_symmetry.space_group_name_H-M   'P 1'
#
loop_
_entity.id
_entity.type
_entity.pdbx_description
1 polymer ?
#
loop_
_entity_poly.entity_id
_entity_poly.type
_entity_poly.pdbx_seq_one_letter_code
_entity_poly.pdbx_strand_id
1 'polypeptide(L)'
;MGAAHRRTSRAWLGVFTAGLLASGSVVLSSPARAAESVTASDPGPTLSGAMGAFLESGALGVARIEALQQWLGGRELRVGHTYLPGDLWKNIEGPPGFLDAWADWRNEKADRMFVLNVPMLERNEAGVSDAEVRRQLRIGAAGAYDHHFRTLARRLVELGATDTVVVLGWEMNGTTYTHRCGPDPTSWKNYWNRIVTAMRSVPGQKFRFDFNPSRGLDAVPWTECYPGDDVVDIIGMDSYDQPSGSRFDQHVTEPYGLQKQVDFAAEHGKQISYPEWGLFRNGDNPEYMRRMLEWMKLHKPLYHTITDYCPHGVWQCDDNPRSSALFRQMLYGTEPGVPTQPTDPTDPTWPTDPTDPTWPTDPTDPTWPTDPTVPEPKPEPKPEPKPEPKPEPKPEPKPEPKPEPKPEPKPEPKPEPKPEPKPEPKPEPKPEPKPEPKPEPKPEPKPEPKPEPKPEPKPEPKPEPKPEPKPEPKPEPKPSCWTVNLGSWVESWIGGPVCVPKDSWKDKVDLDWKGSLEGVWPF
;
A
#
# COMPACT_ATOMS: atom_id res chain seq x y z
N MET A 1 -70.77 22.67 17.05
CA MET A 1 -70.87 23.79 18.01
C MET A 1 -69.43 24.08 18.42
N GLY A 2 -68.75 25.15 17.97
CA GLY A 2 -68.99 26.56 18.30
C GLY A 2 -68.14 26.93 19.54
N ALA A 3 -67.23 27.92 19.56
CA ALA A 3 -66.93 28.97 18.57
C ALA A 3 -65.55 29.66 18.81
N ALA A 4 -65.10 30.45 17.80
CA ALA A 4 -64.29 31.69 17.91
C ALA A 4 -62.82 31.62 18.43
N HIS A 5 -61.86 32.49 18.03
CA HIS A 5 -61.85 33.54 16.99
C HIS A 5 -60.42 33.95 16.52
N ARG A 6 -60.29 34.23 15.22
CA ARG A 6 -59.49 35.30 14.55
C ARG A 6 -58.10 35.73 15.07
N ARG A 7 -57.13 35.78 14.14
CA ARG A 7 -56.64 37.08 13.57
C ARG A 7 -56.07 36.93 12.15
N THR A 8 -56.17 38.01 11.37
CA THR A 8 -55.94 38.08 9.92
C THR A 8 -55.16 39.35 9.54
N SER A 9 -54.24 39.28 8.57
CA SER A 9 -53.92 40.38 7.61
C SER A 9 -52.79 39.94 6.65
N ARG A 10 -53.02 39.88 5.33
CA ARG A 10 -52.57 40.85 4.27
C ARG A 10 -51.03 41.01 4.20
N ALA A 11 -50.34 40.84 3.08
CA ALA A 11 -50.46 41.46 1.75
C ALA A 11 -49.47 40.75 0.76
N TRP A 12 -49.43 40.90 -0.58
CA TRP A 12 -50.25 41.56 -1.61
C TRP A 12 -49.97 40.85 -2.96
N LEU A 13 -50.88 40.94 -3.95
CA LEU A 13 -50.65 40.49 -5.32
C LEU A 13 -50.09 41.65 -6.17
N GLY A 14 -49.22 41.35 -7.14
CA GLY A 14 -48.76 42.31 -8.15
C GLY A 14 -48.47 41.63 -9.48
N VAL A 15 -49.29 41.89 -10.49
CA VAL A 15 -49.13 41.41 -11.88
C VAL A 15 -49.29 42.60 -12.81
N PHE A 16 -48.40 42.75 -13.79
CA PHE A 16 -48.64 43.59 -14.96
C PHE A 16 -48.00 43.01 -16.24
N THR A 17 -48.82 42.88 -17.28
CA THR A 17 -48.51 42.61 -18.69
C THR A 17 -48.63 43.93 -19.50
N ALA A 18 -48.18 44.11 -20.74
CA ALA A 18 -47.48 43.33 -21.79
C ALA A 18 -46.74 44.37 -22.69
N GLY A 19 -45.96 44.06 -23.73
CA GLY A 19 -45.58 42.83 -24.44
C GLY A 19 -45.02 43.19 -25.85
N LEU A 20 -44.85 42.18 -26.73
CA LEU A 20 -44.94 42.21 -28.22
C LEU A 20 -44.02 43.21 -29.01
N LEU A 21 -43.37 42.92 -30.15
CA LEU A 21 -43.28 41.82 -31.17
C LEU A 21 -41.79 41.77 -31.66
N ALA A 22 -41.30 41.06 -32.70
CA ALA A 22 -41.85 40.21 -33.79
C ALA A 22 -40.77 39.14 -34.17
N SER A 23 -41.07 37.84 -34.18
CA SER A 23 -41.44 37.00 -35.35
C SER A 23 -40.40 36.81 -36.48
N GLY A 24 -39.82 35.60 -36.59
CA GLY A 24 -38.95 35.17 -37.71
C GLY A 24 -38.42 33.73 -37.58
N SER A 25 -39.20 32.74 -38.03
CA SER A 25 -38.89 31.29 -38.12
C SER A 25 -37.79 30.96 -39.15
N VAL A 26 -37.13 29.80 -39.24
CA VAL A 26 -36.92 28.58 -38.39
C VAL A 26 -35.71 27.85 -39.00
N VAL A 27 -34.79 27.31 -38.18
CA VAL A 27 -33.89 26.20 -38.56
C VAL A 27 -33.77 25.24 -37.39
N LEU A 28 -33.83 23.93 -37.67
CA LEU A 28 -33.74 22.85 -36.69
C LEU A 28 -32.29 22.68 -36.18
N SER A 29 -32.09 22.71 -34.86
CA SER A 29 -30.89 22.21 -34.18
C SER A 29 -31.23 21.72 -32.77
N SER A 30 -30.70 20.56 -32.40
CA SER A 30 -30.92 19.90 -31.10
C SER A 30 -30.40 20.72 -29.91
N PRO A 31 -31.04 20.67 -28.73
CA PRO A 31 -30.52 21.34 -27.55
C PRO A 31 -29.33 20.58 -26.98
N ALA A 32 -28.12 21.09 -27.21
CA ALA A 32 -26.95 20.74 -26.42
C ALA A 32 -27.23 21.11 -24.95
N ARG A 33 -27.42 20.11 -24.09
CA ARG A 33 -27.51 20.32 -22.65
C ARG A 33 -26.08 20.38 -22.10
N ALA A 34 -25.71 21.51 -21.52
CA ALA A 34 -24.39 21.74 -20.98
C ALA A 34 -24.00 20.63 -19.99
N ALA A 35 -22.87 19.98 -20.26
CA ALA A 35 -22.15 19.24 -19.24
C ALA A 35 -21.45 20.28 -18.37
N GLU A 36 -21.91 20.45 -17.12
CA GLU A 36 -21.13 21.22 -16.14
C GLU A 36 -19.83 20.46 -15.86
N SER A 37 -18.72 21.14 -16.11
CA SER A 37 -17.39 20.60 -15.96
C SER A 37 -17.08 20.33 -14.48
N VAL A 38 -17.13 19.07 -14.07
CA VAL A 38 -16.41 18.62 -12.88
C VAL A 38 -14.93 18.70 -13.21
N THR A 39 -14.31 19.83 -12.86
CA THR A 39 -12.85 19.98 -12.90
C THR A 39 -12.25 19.12 -11.79
N ALA A 40 -12.07 17.83 -12.07
CA ALA A 40 -11.12 17.02 -11.34
C ALA A 40 -9.74 17.70 -11.48
N SER A 41 -9.14 18.07 -10.35
CA SER A 41 -7.78 18.59 -10.33
C SER A 41 -6.83 17.45 -10.67
N ASP A 42 -6.41 17.40 -11.93
CA ASP A 42 -5.43 16.44 -12.44
C ASP A 42 -4.14 16.58 -11.61
N PRO A 43 -3.67 15.53 -10.91
CA PRO A 43 -2.39 15.59 -10.22
C PRO A 43 -1.26 15.62 -11.25
N GLY A 44 -0.13 16.23 -10.87
CA GLY A 44 1.06 16.36 -11.71
C GLY A 44 1.70 15.02 -12.14
N PRO A 45 2.88 15.08 -12.80
CA PRO A 45 3.44 14.00 -13.63
C PRO A 45 3.24 12.60 -13.04
N THR A 46 2.61 11.74 -13.85
CA THR A 46 1.75 10.67 -13.34
C THR A 46 2.48 9.65 -12.48
N LEU A 47 2.17 9.62 -11.18
CA LEU A 47 2.55 8.55 -10.26
C LEU A 47 1.98 7.17 -10.64
N SER A 48 1.08 7.07 -11.61
CA SER A 48 0.56 5.79 -12.11
C SER A 48 1.69 4.88 -12.60
N GLY A 49 1.80 3.68 -12.03
CA GLY A 49 2.92 2.76 -12.23
C GLY A 49 4.18 3.11 -11.44
N ALA A 50 4.11 3.97 -10.41
CA ALA A 50 5.24 4.28 -9.55
C ALA A 50 5.71 3.02 -8.80
N MET A 51 7.01 2.77 -8.89
CA MET A 51 7.67 1.61 -8.31
C MET A 51 8.38 1.97 -6.99
N GLY A 52 8.31 1.05 -6.04
CA GLY A 52 9.17 1.02 -4.86
C GLY A 52 9.60 -0.40 -4.50
N ALA A 53 10.22 -0.52 -3.32
CA ALA A 53 10.52 -1.80 -2.70
C ALA A 53 10.50 -1.65 -1.17
N PHE A 54 10.14 -2.72 -0.47
CA PHE A 54 10.47 -2.88 0.95
C PHE A 54 11.87 -3.48 1.06
N LEU A 55 12.79 -2.74 1.69
CA LEU A 55 14.22 -3.08 1.74
C LEU A 55 14.78 -3.27 3.15
N GLU A 56 14.12 -2.67 4.15
CA GLU A 56 14.28 -2.79 5.60
C GLU A 56 13.28 -1.81 6.24
N SER A 57 12.90 -1.99 7.51
CA SER A 57 11.90 -1.12 8.15
C SER A 57 12.44 0.26 8.53
N GLY A 58 13.70 0.34 9.00
CA GLY A 58 14.32 1.57 9.49
C GLY A 58 15.06 2.38 8.43
N ALA A 59 15.90 3.33 8.87
CA ALA A 59 16.72 4.19 7.99
C ALA A 59 17.66 3.42 7.03
N LEU A 60 18.02 2.17 7.36
CA LEU A 60 18.76 1.30 6.45
C LEU A 60 17.96 0.97 5.17
N GLY A 61 16.63 0.92 5.26
CA GLY A 61 15.75 0.70 4.11
C GLY A 61 15.82 1.85 3.13
N VAL A 62 15.76 3.08 3.65
CA VAL A 62 15.98 4.33 2.89
C VAL A 62 17.36 4.33 2.23
N ALA A 63 18.42 4.00 2.97
CA ALA A 63 19.78 3.94 2.43
C ALA A 63 19.96 2.87 1.33
N ARG A 64 19.22 1.76 1.42
CA ARG A 64 19.21 0.70 0.40
C ARG A 64 18.49 1.09 -0.91
N ILE A 65 17.61 2.10 -0.89
CA ILE A 65 16.91 2.55 -2.12
C ILE A 65 17.92 2.92 -3.20
N GLU A 66 18.95 3.72 -2.88
CA GLU A 66 19.94 4.14 -3.87
C GLU A 66 20.68 2.95 -4.49
N ALA A 67 21.07 1.97 -3.67
CA ALA A 67 21.75 0.77 -4.14
C ALA A 67 20.86 -0.10 -5.05
N LEU A 68 19.56 -0.22 -4.77
CA LEU A 68 18.61 -0.88 -5.67
C LEU A 68 18.44 -0.11 -6.99
N GLN A 69 18.33 1.22 -6.95
CA GLN A 69 18.27 2.06 -8.16
C GLN A 69 19.52 1.88 -9.04
N GLN A 70 20.70 1.85 -8.43
CA GLN A 70 21.97 1.59 -9.13
C GLN A 70 21.99 0.18 -9.74
N TRP A 71 21.52 -0.85 -9.02
CA TRP A 71 21.37 -2.21 -9.56
C TRP A 71 20.42 -2.25 -10.76
N LEU A 72 19.29 -1.52 -10.70
CA LEU A 72 18.33 -1.32 -11.80
C LEU A 72 18.84 -0.39 -12.93
N GLY A 73 20.14 -0.07 -12.98
CA GLY A 73 20.71 0.72 -14.08
C GLY A 73 20.34 2.20 -14.02
N GLY A 74 20.09 2.74 -12.82
CA GLY A 74 19.71 4.13 -12.60
C GLY A 74 18.20 4.39 -12.67
N ARG A 75 17.35 3.35 -12.63
CA ARG A 75 15.91 3.54 -12.50
C ARG A 75 15.59 4.22 -11.16
N GLU A 76 14.85 5.32 -11.17
CA GLU A 76 14.37 5.94 -9.94
C GLU A 76 13.21 5.16 -9.32
N LEU A 77 13.32 4.89 -8.02
CA LEU A 77 12.21 4.41 -7.19
C LEU A 77 11.46 5.64 -6.67
N ARG A 78 10.18 5.76 -7.03
CA ARG A 78 9.31 6.85 -6.58
C ARG A 78 8.53 6.51 -5.32
N VAL A 79 8.57 5.27 -4.83
CA VAL A 79 7.79 4.84 -3.66
C VAL A 79 8.72 4.30 -2.58
N GLY A 80 8.69 4.95 -1.42
CA GLY A 80 9.32 4.47 -0.19
C GLY A 80 8.27 3.73 0.63
N HIS A 81 8.58 2.51 1.06
CA HIS A 81 7.62 1.62 1.71
C HIS A 81 8.21 0.95 2.94
N THR A 82 7.47 0.98 4.04
CA THR A 82 7.88 0.41 5.33
C THR A 82 6.69 0.04 6.22
N TYR A 83 6.98 -0.61 7.33
CA TYR A 83 6.04 -1.12 8.33
C TYR A 83 6.35 -0.50 9.69
N LEU A 84 5.30 -0.19 10.45
CA LEU A 84 5.46 0.04 11.88
C LEU A 84 5.49 -1.30 12.63
N PRO A 85 6.42 -1.50 13.59
CA PRO A 85 6.39 -2.69 14.44
C PRO A 85 5.09 -2.71 15.26
N GLY A 86 4.40 -3.85 15.21
CA GLY A 86 3.09 -4.04 15.84
C GLY A 86 3.13 -4.74 17.20
N ASP A 87 4.30 -4.94 17.79
CA ASP A 87 4.47 -5.62 19.08
C ASP A 87 3.86 -4.83 20.25
N LEU A 88 4.00 -3.49 20.23
CA LEU A 88 3.56 -2.57 21.29
C LEU A 88 2.91 -1.31 20.69
N TRP A 89 1.92 -0.75 21.37
CA TRP A 89 1.29 0.53 20.96
C TRP A 89 2.28 1.67 20.70
N LYS A 90 3.34 1.79 21.51
CA LYS A 90 4.38 2.82 21.32
C LYS A 90 5.08 2.75 19.95
N ASN A 91 5.15 1.56 19.36
CA ASN A 91 5.78 1.33 18.06
C ASN A 91 4.79 1.62 16.92
N ILE A 92 3.50 1.29 17.09
CA ILE A 92 2.39 1.71 16.21
C ILE A 92 2.20 3.24 16.21
N GLU A 93 2.59 3.93 17.29
CA GLU A 93 2.60 5.40 17.31
C GLU A 93 3.71 6.02 16.42
N GLY A 94 4.63 5.23 15.86
CA GLY A 94 5.76 5.70 15.05
C GLY A 94 6.82 6.41 15.90
N PRO A 95 7.71 5.68 16.60
CA PRO A 95 8.60 6.26 17.60
C PRO A 95 9.62 7.25 16.99
N PRO A 96 10.07 8.28 17.73
CA PRO A 96 11.05 9.23 17.23
C PRO A 96 12.34 8.56 16.75
N GLY A 97 12.85 8.98 15.59
CA GLY A 97 13.99 8.37 14.91
C GLY A 97 13.63 7.24 13.93
N PHE A 98 12.39 6.74 13.93
CA PHE A 98 11.97 5.64 13.04
C PHE A 98 11.45 6.14 11.69
N LEU A 99 10.56 7.14 11.70
CA LEU A 99 9.91 7.68 10.50
C LEU A 99 10.69 8.84 9.87
N ASP A 100 11.65 9.42 10.59
CA ASP A 100 12.38 10.62 10.24
C ASP A 100 13.09 10.48 8.87
N ALA A 101 13.88 9.41 8.68
CA ALA A 101 14.57 9.16 7.41
C ALA A 101 13.61 8.91 6.23
N TRP A 102 12.44 8.32 6.48
CA TRP A 102 11.42 8.08 5.46
C TRP A 102 10.70 9.38 5.06
N ALA A 103 10.41 10.23 6.04
CA ALA A 103 9.83 11.54 5.81
C ALA A 103 10.81 12.46 5.08
N ASP A 104 12.07 12.51 5.49
CA ASP A 104 13.14 13.25 4.80
C ASP A 104 13.25 12.80 3.33
N TRP A 105 13.39 11.50 3.09
CA TRP A 105 13.43 10.93 1.74
C TRP A 105 12.20 11.29 0.90
N ARG A 106 11.01 11.33 1.50
CA ARG A 106 9.80 11.76 0.80
C ARG A 106 9.80 13.24 0.49
N ASN A 107 10.22 14.07 1.44
CA ASN A 107 10.20 15.53 1.34
C ASN A 107 11.26 16.06 0.35
N GLU A 108 12.32 15.29 0.07
CA GLU A 108 13.34 15.61 -0.95
C GLU A 108 12.77 15.82 -2.37
N LYS A 109 11.69 15.14 -2.75
CA LYS A 109 11.08 15.24 -4.09
C LYS A 109 9.55 15.15 -4.06
N ALA A 110 8.90 16.10 -4.74
CA ALA A 110 7.44 16.18 -4.79
C ALA A 110 6.78 14.95 -5.45
N ASP A 111 7.45 14.32 -6.42
CA ASP A 111 7.00 13.14 -7.18
C ASP A 111 7.37 11.80 -6.53
N ARG A 112 7.88 11.80 -5.29
CA ARG A 112 7.93 10.59 -4.47
C ARG A 112 6.57 10.30 -3.82
N MET A 113 6.44 9.13 -3.20
CA MET A 113 5.31 8.71 -2.38
C MET A 113 5.84 7.94 -1.17
N PHE A 114 5.29 8.21 0.01
CA PHE A 114 5.58 7.42 1.21
C PHE A 114 4.38 6.53 1.52
N VAL A 115 4.63 5.23 1.68
CA VAL A 115 3.66 4.19 1.97
C VAL A 115 4.03 3.55 3.31
N LEU A 116 3.09 3.53 4.24
CA LEU A 116 3.31 3.05 5.60
C LEU A 116 2.27 1.99 5.97
N ASN A 117 2.71 0.76 6.19
CA ASN A 117 1.88 -0.31 6.75
C ASN A 117 1.72 -0.10 8.26
N VAL A 118 0.47 0.02 8.72
CA VAL A 118 0.12 0.38 10.11
C VAL A 118 -0.77 -0.70 10.73
N PRO A 119 -0.33 -1.40 11.80
CA PRO A 119 -1.17 -2.37 12.49
C PRO A 119 -2.35 -1.69 13.18
N MET A 120 -3.53 -2.30 13.16
CA MET A 120 -4.68 -1.77 13.92
C MET A 120 -4.63 -2.14 15.41
N LEU A 121 -3.85 -3.14 15.81
CA LEU A 121 -3.73 -3.62 17.18
C LEU A 121 -2.27 -3.97 17.51
N GLU A 122 -1.88 -3.78 18.77
CA GLU A 122 -0.59 -4.27 19.26
C GLU A 122 -0.53 -5.80 19.39
N ARG A 123 0.61 -6.33 19.85
CA ARG A 123 0.92 -7.76 19.89
C ARG A 123 0.70 -8.45 18.54
N ASN A 124 0.93 -7.72 17.45
CA ASN A 124 0.79 -8.24 16.10
C ASN A 124 1.66 -9.50 15.93
N GLU A 125 1.14 -10.48 15.20
CA GLU A 125 1.76 -11.81 15.01
C GLU A 125 1.96 -12.67 16.29
N ALA A 126 1.66 -12.17 17.49
CA ALA A 126 1.92 -12.88 18.76
C ALA A 126 0.95 -14.04 19.07
N GLY A 127 0.36 -14.67 18.05
CA GLY A 127 -0.52 -15.85 18.18
C GLY A 127 -1.79 -15.63 19.03
N VAL A 128 -2.29 -14.39 19.11
CA VAL A 128 -3.44 -14.03 19.96
C VAL A 128 -4.70 -14.75 19.48
N SER A 129 -5.47 -15.35 20.39
CA SER A 129 -6.67 -16.12 20.06
C SER A 129 -7.82 -15.26 19.53
N ASP A 130 -8.69 -15.84 18.72
CA ASP A 130 -9.87 -15.15 18.14
C ASP A 130 -10.81 -14.55 19.18
N ALA A 131 -10.92 -15.18 20.36
CA ALA A 131 -11.74 -14.66 21.45
C ALA A 131 -11.19 -13.33 22.00
N GLU A 132 -9.86 -13.21 22.11
CA GLU A 132 -9.22 -11.98 22.54
C GLU A 132 -9.14 -10.95 21.40
N VAL A 133 -8.86 -11.35 20.15
CA VAL A 133 -8.93 -10.45 18.99
C VAL A 133 -10.31 -9.84 18.85
N ARG A 134 -11.39 -10.64 18.90
CA ARG A 134 -12.78 -10.15 18.93
C ARG A 134 -13.03 -9.14 20.05
N ARG A 135 -12.48 -9.39 21.24
CA ARG A 135 -12.59 -8.45 22.38
C ARG A 135 -11.84 -7.15 22.11
N GLN A 136 -10.64 -7.22 21.58
CA GLN A 136 -9.80 -6.06 21.24
C GLN A 136 -10.42 -5.21 20.12
N LEU A 137 -10.94 -5.84 19.05
CA LEU A 137 -11.67 -5.16 17.97
C LEU A 137 -12.90 -4.39 18.50
N ARG A 138 -13.64 -4.95 19.47
CA ARG A 138 -14.78 -4.26 20.10
C ARG A 138 -14.36 -3.07 20.96
N ILE A 139 -13.24 -3.19 21.69
CA ILE A 139 -12.66 -2.11 22.48
C ILE A 139 -12.14 -0.98 21.57
N GLY A 140 -11.53 -1.33 20.43
CA GLY A 140 -11.13 -0.40 19.38
C GLY A 140 -12.34 0.30 18.73
N ALA A 141 -13.37 -0.45 18.35
CA ALA A 141 -14.62 0.10 17.80
C ALA A 141 -15.34 1.06 18.78
N ALA A 142 -15.18 0.85 20.10
CA ALA A 142 -15.65 1.78 21.13
C ALA A 142 -14.77 3.03 21.31
N GLY A 143 -13.65 3.14 20.59
CA GLY A 143 -12.79 4.31 20.51
C GLY A 143 -11.63 4.38 21.51
N ALA A 144 -11.30 3.28 22.19
CA ALA A 144 -10.25 3.28 23.22
C ALA A 144 -8.85 3.59 22.67
N TYR A 145 -8.56 3.15 21.44
CA TYR A 145 -7.23 3.22 20.82
C TYR A 145 -7.02 4.42 19.90
N ASP A 146 -8.04 5.24 19.64
CA ASP A 146 -8.01 6.45 18.79
C ASP A 146 -6.88 7.44 19.10
N HIS A 147 -6.35 7.41 20.33
CA HIS A 147 -5.27 8.28 20.75
C HIS A 147 -3.92 7.87 20.14
N HIS A 148 -3.65 6.58 19.97
CA HIS A 148 -2.42 6.09 19.32
C HIS A 148 -2.35 6.54 17.86
N PHE A 149 -3.44 6.40 17.11
CA PHE A 149 -3.51 6.82 15.71
C PHE A 149 -3.49 8.34 15.53
N ARG A 150 -4.05 9.12 16.47
CA ARG A 150 -3.84 10.58 16.52
C ARG A 150 -2.39 10.96 16.82
N THR A 151 -1.68 10.18 17.65
CA THR A 151 -0.26 10.38 17.90
C THR A 151 0.56 10.13 16.64
N LEU A 152 0.35 9.00 15.94
CA LEU A 152 1.01 8.69 14.67
C LEU A 152 0.74 9.79 13.62
N ALA A 153 -0.53 10.15 13.43
CA ALA A 153 -0.94 11.19 12.48
C ALA A 153 -0.28 12.55 12.76
N ARG A 154 -0.14 12.95 14.04
CA ARG A 154 0.61 14.16 14.40
C ARG A 154 2.08 14.06 14.05
N ARG A 155 2.75 12.96 14.38
CA ARG A 155 4.18 12.77 14.07
C ARG A 155 4.43 12.82 12.55
N LEU A 156 3.58 12.18 11.74
CA LEU A 156 3.67 12.26 10.27
C LEU A 156 3.49 13.70 9.74
N VAL A 157 2.58 14.48 10.32
CA VAL A 157 2.41 15.91 9.96
C VAL A 157 3.58 16.77 10.44
N GLU A 158 4.08 16.54 11.65
CA GLU A 158 5.24 17.24 12.24
C GLU A 158 6.53 16.99 11.43
N LEU A 159 6.69 15.79 10.86
CA LEU A 159 7.75 15.41 9.94
C LEU A 159 7.52 15.88 8.48
N GLY A 160 6.43 16.60 8.19
CA GLY A 160 6.10 17.09 6.84
C GLY A 160 5.55 16.03 5.87
N ALA A 161 5.55 14.74 6.23
CA ALA A 161 5.01 13.61 5.47
C ALA A 161 3.46 13.59 5.44
N THR A 162 2.85 14.74 5.18
CA THR A 162 1.42 15.02 5.32
C THR A 162 0.52 14.22 4.40
N ASP A 163 1.02 13.73 3.27
CA ASP A 163 0.28 12.99 2.23
C ASP A 163 0.66 11.50 2.16
N THR A 164 1.19 10.96 3.25
CA THR A 164 1.48 9.52 3.43
C THR A 164 0.27 8.65 3.05
N VAL A 165 0.53 7.59 2.29
CA VAL A 165 -0.42 6.50 2.06
C VAL A 165 -0.32 5.54 3.24
N VAL A 166 -1.44 5.33 3.92
CA VAL A 166 -1.55 4.48 5.11
C VAL A 166 -2.20 3.16 4.71
N VAL A 167 -1.40 2.10 4.65
CA VAL A 167 -1.86 0.72 4.46
C VAL A 167 -2.26 0.19 5.83
N LEU A 168 -3.49 0.53 6.25
CA LEU A 168 -4.00 0.19 7.57
C LEU A 168 -4.38 -1.30 7.58
N GLY A 169 -3.99 -2.04 8.63
CA GLY A 169 -4.48 -3.40 8.90
C GLY A 169 -4.42 -4.37 7.72
N TRP A 170 -3.28 -4.43 7.01
CA TRP A 170 -3.07 -5.25 5.82
C TRP A 170 -3.31 -6.76 6.06
N GLU A 171 -3.62 -7.51 5.00
CA GLU A 171 -3.92 -8.96 5.04
C GLU A 171 -5.01 -9.34 6.07
N MET A 172 -6.01 -8.48 6.28
CA MET A 172 -7.06 -8.68 7.29
C MET A 172 -7.91 -9.94 7.06
N ASN A 173 -7.93 -10.47 5.85
CA ASN A 173 -8.64 -11.70 5.47
C ASN A 173 -7.91 -12.99 5.91
N GLY A 174 -6.65 -12.90 6.33
CA GLY A 174 -5.88 -14.03 6.86
C GLY A 174 -6.04 -14.27 8.36
N THR A 175 -5.14 -15.08 8.91
CA THR A 175 -5.13 -15.44 10.35
C THR A 175 -3.92 -14.96 11.13
N THR A 176 -2.86 -14.51 10.46
CA THR A 176 -1.55 -14.15 11.04
C THR A 176 -1.65 -13.00 12.04
N TYR A 177 -2.31 -11.92 11.64
CA TYR A 177 -2.26 -10.63 12.35
C TYR A 177 -3.32 -10.49 13.44
N THR A 178 -3.05 -9.66 14.45
CA THR A 178 -4.04 -9.34 15.50
C THR A 178 -5.17 -8.47 14.96
N HIS A 179 -4.90 -7.68 13.92
CA HIS A 179 -5.91 -6.90 13.19
C HIS A 179 -6.71 -7.69 12.16
N ARG A 180 -6.68 -9.02 12.14
CA ARG A 180 -7.53 -9.83 11.25
C ARG A 180 -9.03 -9.57 11.48
N CYS A 181 -9.79 -9.61 10.39
CA CYS A 181 -11.21 -9.25 10.34
C CYS A 181 -12.15 -10.39 10.78
N GLY A 182 -11.85 -11.63 10.38
CA GLY A 182 -12.74 -12.79 10.52
C GLY A 182 -13.39 -13.02 11.90
N PRO A 183 -12.70 -12.79 13.04
CA PRO A 183 -13.30 -12.99 14.37
C PRO A 183 -14.49 -12.06 14.68
N ASP A 184 -14.54 -10.85 14.10
CA ASP A 184 -15.65 -9.90 14.26
C ASP A 184 -15.65 -8.82 13.15
N PRO A 185 -16.12 -9.12 11.91
CA PRO A 185 -16.06 -8.17 10.79
C PRO A 185 -16.85 -6.87 11.02
N THR A 186 -17.87 -6.90 11.89
CA THR A 186 -18.65 -5.70 12.24
C THR A 186 -17.83 -4.76 13.10
N SER A 187 -17.19 -5.29 14.14
CA SER A 187 -16.31 -4.49 15.01
C SER A 187 -15.04 -4.06 14.28
N TRP A 188 -14.51 -4.88 13.37
CA TRP A 188 -13.38 -4.53 12.52
C TRP A 188 -13.66 -3.29 11.68
N LYS A 189 -14.77 -3.26 10.94
CA LYS A 189 -15.17 -2.10 10.10
C LYS A 189 -15.43 -0.85 10.93
N ASN A 190 -16.13 -0.98 12.06
CA ASN A 190 -16.33 0.14 12.97
C ASN A 190 -15.00 0.69 13.50
N TYR A 191 -14.03 -0.19 13.81
CA TYR A 191 -12.73 0.22 14.30
C TYR A 191 -11.84 0.87 13.22
N TRP A 192 -11.85 0.35 11.98
CA TRP A 192 -11.25 1.03 10.82
C TRP A 192 -11.75 2.48 10.72
N ASN A 193 -13.08 2.66 10.78
CA ASN A 193 -13.69 3.98 10.64
C ASN A 193 -13.30 4.91 11.80
N ARG A 194 -13.12 4.37 13.02
CA ARG A 194 -12.55 5.14 14.15
C ARG A 194 -11.12 5.58 13.88
N ILE A 195 -10.25 4.68 13.41
CA ILE A 195 -8.84 4.99 13.10
C ILE A 195 -8.74 6.06 12.01
N VAL A 196 -9.42 5.88 10.89
CA VAL A 196 -9.44 6.84 9.77
C VAL A 196 -9.96 8.20 10.24
N THR A 197 -11.05 8.24 11.01
CA THR A 197 -11.58 9.49 11.59
C THR A 197 -10.58 10.14 12.54
N ALA A 198 -9.92 9.35 13.40
CA ALA A 198 -8.94 9.83 14.36
C ALA A 198 -7.73 10.45 13.66
N MET A 199 -7.17 9.78 12.64
CA MET A 199 -6.05 10.30 11.85
C MET A 199 -6.46 11.54 11.04
N ARG A 200 -7.60 11.50 10.34
CA ARG A 200 -8.10 12.62 9.54
C ARG A 200 -8.48 13.87 10.37
N SER A 201 -8.66 13.72 11.69
CA SER A 201 -8.89 14.84 12.62
C SER A 201 -7.66 15.71 12.91
N VAL A 202 -6.45 15.28 12.51
CA VAL A 202 -5.21 16.03 12.73
C VAL A 202 -5.07 17.13 11.67
N PRO A 203 -4.97 18.43 12.05
CA PRO A 203 -4.80 19.51 11.08
C PRO A 203 -3.53 19.34 10.23
N GLY A 204 -3.61 19.68 8.94
CA GLY A 204 -2.49 19.59 8.00
C GLY A 204 -2.32 18.23 7.30
N GLN A 205 -2.99 17.17 7.78
CA GLN A 205 -2.97 15.86 7.11
C GLN A 205 -3.68 15.87 5.75
N LYS A 206 -3.19 15.03 4.85
CA LYS A 206 -3.73 14.71 3.51
C LYS A 206 -3.57 13.21 3.22
N PHE A 207 -3.65 12.38 4.26
CA PHE A 207 -3.40 10.95 4.15
C PHE A 207 -4.44 10.27 3.25
N ARG A 208 -4.00 9.23 2.54
CA ARG A 208 -4.86 8.32 1.79
C ARG A 208 -4.81 6.94 2.43
N PHE A 209 -5.96 6.30 2.57
CA PHE A 209 -6.09 4.99 3.22
C PHE A 209 -6.23 3.89 2.18
N ASP A 210 -5.32 2.93 2.24
CA ASP A 210 -5.26 1.79 1.35
C ASP A 210 -5.85 0.56 2.04
N PHE A 211 -6.94 0.02 1.47
CA PHE A 211 -7.58 -1.20 1.93
C PHE A 211 -6.94 -2.39 1.23
N ASN A 212 -6.11 -3.12 1.96
CA ASN A 212 -5.14 -4.05 1.38
C ASN A 212 -5.25 -5.48 1.94
N PRO A 213 -6.04 -6.37 1.29
CA PRO A 213 -6.13 -7.79 1.65
C PRO A 213 -5.01 -8.63 1.00
N SER A 214 -4.82 -9.86 1.49
CA SER A 214 -4.09 -10.91 0.77
C SER A 214 -4.90 -11.39 -0.42
N ARG A 215 -4.23 -11.75 -1.51
CA ARG A 215 -4.85 -12.34 -2.70
C ARG A 215 -5.62 -13.62 -2.38
N GLY A 216 -6.87 -13.67 -2.88
CA GLY A 216 -7.74 -14.83 -2.78
C GLY A 216 -8.62 -14.79 -1.52
N LEU A 217 -9.22 -15.94 -1.20
CA LEU A 217 -10.12 -16.06 -0.05
C LEU A 217 -9.38 -15.96 1.30
N ASP A 218 -8.17 -16.51 1.39
CA ASP A 218 -7.49 -16.87 2.64
C ASP A 218 -8.48 -17.48 3.67
N ALA A 219 -8.74 -16.80 4.80
CA ALA A 219 -9.65 -17.29 5.84
C ALA A 219 -11.09 -16.76 5.74
N VAL A 220 -11.29 -15.54 5.18
CA VAL A 220 -12.61 -14.92 4.97
C VAL A 220 -12.64 -14.07 3.70
N PRO A 221 -13.77 -13.96 2.98
CA PRO A 221 -13.90 -13.04 1.85
C PRO A 221 -13.50 -11.60 2.21
N TRP A 222 -12.42 -11.06 1.64
CA TRP A 222 -11.96 -9.72 2.00
C TRP A 222 -13.02 -8.63 1.73
N THR A 223 -13.93 -8.84 0.78
CA THR A 223 -15.06 -7.95 0.51
C THR A 223 -16.02 -7.82 1.70
N GLU A 224 -16.15 -8.83 2.56
CA GLU A 224 -16.97 -8.73 3.79
C GLU A 224 -16.38 -7.77 4.81
N CYS A 225 -15.07 -7.55 4.75
CA CYS A 225 -14.31 -6.64 5.59
C CYS A 225 -14.28 -5.21 5.05
N TYR A 226 -14.75 -4.94 3.83
CA TYR A 226 -14.69 -3.61 3.23
C TYR A 226 -15.45 -2.56 4.08
N PRO A 227 -14.78 -1.49 4.57
CA PRO A 227 -15.33 -0.62 5.60
C PRO A 227 -16.18 0.55 5.07
N GLY A 228 -16.03 0.92 3.79
CA GLY A 228 -16.84 1.95 3.12
C GLY A 228 -16.04 2.85 2.18
N ASP A 229 -16.72 3.42 1.17
CA ASP A 229 -16.12 4.33 0.19
C ASP A 229 -15.67 5.67 0.76
N ASP A 230 -16.20 6.08 1.91
CA ASP A 230 -15.88 7.33 2.59
C ASP A 230 -14.56 7.27 3.37
N VAL A 231 -14.13 6.06 3.74
CA VAL A 231 -12.94 5.78 4.59
C VAL A 231 -11.81 5.04 3.86
N VAL A 232 -12.00 4.70 2.59
CA VAL A 232 -10.99 4.06 1.74
C VAL A 232 -10.73 4.89 0.49
N ASP A 233 -9.47 5.16 0.21
CA ASP A 233 -9.03 5.95 -0.93
C ASP A 233 -8.43 5.08 -2.06
N ILE A 234 -7.87 3.92 -1.71
CA ILE A 234 -7.17 2.98 -2.62
C ILE A 234 -7.56 1.54 -2.28
N ILE A 235 -7.67 0.65 -3.28
CA ILE A 235 -7.87 -0.80 -3.11
C ILE A 235 -6.58 -1.55 -3.43
N GLY A 236 -5.80 -1.87 -2.41
CA GLY A 236 -4.60 -2.68 -2.52
C GLY A 236 -4.86 -4.17 -2.73
N MET A 237 -3.77 -4.91 -2.86
CA MET A 237 -3.71 -6.36 -2.77
C MET A 237 -2.27 -6.81 -2.54
N ASP A 238 -2.06 -7.68 -1.56
CA ASP A 238 -0.79 -8.38 -1.37
C ASP A 238 -0.78 -9.69 -2.16
N SER A 239 0.23 -9.88 -3.03
CA SER A 239 0.30 -11.03 -3.92
C SER A 239 1.69 -11.64 -4.03
N TYR A 240 1.85 -12.82 -3.45
CA TYR A 240 3.00 -13.69 -3.59
C TYR A 240 2.70 -14.90 -4.48
N ASP A 241 3.70 -15.63 -4.97
CA ASP A 241 3.50 -16.78 -5.88
C ASP A 241 3.02 -18.09 -5.20
N GLN A 242 2.00 -17.99 -4.36
CA GLN A 242 1.43 -19.09 -3.56
C GLN A 242 -0.04 -19.38 -3.92
N PRO A 243 -0.58 -20.60 -3.63
CA PRO A 243 0.10 -21.78 -3.07
C PRO A 243 1.06 -22.45 -4.06
N SER A 244 1.89 -23.38 -3.58
CA SER A 244 2.87 -24.06 -4.44
C SER A 244 2.19 -24.80 -5.61
N GLY A 245 2.79 -24.73 -6.80
CA GLY A 245 2.28 -25.31 -8.05
C GLY A 245 1.16 -24.53 -8.74
N SER A 246 0.70 -23.40 -8.17
CA SER A 246 -0.30 -22.54 -8.82
C SER A 246 0.30 -21.72 -9.97
N ARG A 247 -0.49 -21.50 -11.02
CA ARG A 247 -0.15 -20.67 -12.19
C ARG A 247 -0.70 -19.26 -12.02
N PHE A 248 -0.04 -18.27 -12.61
CA PHE A 248 -0.50 -16.88 -12.59
C PHE A 248 -1.95 -16.69 -13.06
N ASP A 249 -2.40 -17.42 -14.09
CA ASP A 249 -3.79 -17.32 -14.57
C ASP A 249 -4.80 -17.72 -13.48
N GLN A 250 -4.42 -18.60 -12.54
CA GLN A 250 -5.26 -18.97 -11.40
C GLN A 250 -5.30 -17.84 -10.36
N HIS A 251 -4.18 -17.16 -10.10
CA HIS A 251 -4.12 -15.96 -9.24
C HIS A 251 -5.02 -14.83 -9.76
N VAL A 252 -5.19 -14.74 -11.09
CA VAL A 252 -6.10 -13.79 -11.72
C VAL A 252 -7.56 -14.20 -11.54
N THR A 253 -7.91 -15.47 -11.85
CA THR A 253 -9.31 -15.91 -12.01
C THR A 253 -9.94 -16.56 -10.78
N GLU A 254 -9.16 -16.85 -9.72
CA GLU A 254 -9.71 -17.41 -8.49
C GLU A 254 -10.68 -16.44 -7.78
N PRO A 255 -11.63 -16.95 -6.98
CA PRO A 255 -12.46 -16.10 -6.13
C PRO A 255 -11.58 -15.19 -5.26
N TYR A 256 -11.88 -13.89 -5.29
CA TYR A 256 -11.15 -12.86 -4.53
C TYR A 256 -9.68 -12.63 -4.98
N GLY A 257 -9.30 -13.16 -6.15
CA GLY A 257 -7.99 -12.97 -6.80
C GLY A 257 -7.81 -11.60 -7.49
N LEU A 258 -6.75 -11.48 -8.32
CA LEU A 258 -6.33 -10.20 -8.92
C LEU A 258 -7.42 -9.54 -9.78
N GLN A 259 -8.17 -10.30 -10.58
CA GLN A 259 -9.26 -9.71 -11.38
C GLN A 259 -10.35 -9.14 -10.47
N LYS A 260 -10.69 -9.83 -9.36
CA LYS A 260 -11.73 -9.35 -8.44
C LYS A 260 -11.32 -8.06 -7.73
N GLN A 261 -10.03 -7.85 -7.45
CA GLN A 261 -9.51 -6.55 -6.98
C GLN A 261 -9.81 -5.43 -7.99
N VAL A 262 -9.42 -5.64 -9.25
CA VAL A 262 -9.60 -4.65 -10.33
C VAL A 262 -11.08 -4.31 -10.52
N ASP A 263 -11.93 -5.34 -10.60
CA ASP A 263 -13.37 -5.16 -10.80
C ASP A 263 -14.01 -4.42 -9.63
N PHE A 264 -13.63 -4.76 -8.39
CA PHE A 264 -14.13 -4.11 -7.17
C PHE A 264 -13.66 -2.66 -7.07
N ALA A 265 -12.39 -2.37 -7.38
CA ALA A 265 -11.89 -1.01 -7.41
C ALA A 265 -12.62 -0.15 -8.46
N ALA A 266 -12.92 -0.71 -9.64
CA ALA A 266 -13.71 -0.05 -10.67
C ALA A 266 -15.17 0.19 -10.22
N GLU A 267 -15.81 -0.80 -9.59
CA GLU A 267 -17.16 -0.70 -9.01
C GLU A 267 -17.26 0.42 -7.96
N HIS A 268 -16.22 0.58 -7.15
CA HIS A 268 -16.11 1.60 -6.08
C HIS A 268 -15.46 2.93 -6.53
N GLY A 269 -15.08 3.07 -7.81
CA GLY A 269 -14.45 4.29 -8.34
C GLY A 269 -13.07 4.62 -7.73
N LYS A 270 -12.31 3.59 -7.32
CA LYS A 270 -11.01 3.69 -6.64
C LYS A 270 -9.85 3.33 -7.56
N GLN A 271 -8.65 3.82 -7.23
CA GLN A 271 -7.41 3.30 -7.83
C GLN A 271 -7.01 1.98 -7.13
N ILE A 272 -6.27 1.13 -7.84
CA ILE A 272 -5.63 -0.06 -7.27
C ILE A 272 -4.17 0.22 -6.87
N SER A 273 -3.64 -0.59 -5.95
CA SER A 273 -2.21 -0.65 -5.63
C SER A 273 -1.76 -2.12 -5.45
N TYR A 274 -0.44 -2.34 -5.37
CA TYR A 274 0.16 -3.60 -4.92
C TYR A 274 1.21 -3.30 -3.85
N PRO A 275 0.79 -3.11 -2.58
CA PRO A 275 1.69 -2.76 -1.47
C PRO A 275 2.72 -3.86 -1.20
N GLU A 276 2.36 -5.12 -1.42
CA GLU A 276 3.31 -6.23 -1.40
C GLU A 276 3.15 -7.15 -2.61
N TRP A 277 4.28 -7.47 -3.23
CA TRP A 277 4.36 -8.63 -4.11
C TRP A 277 5.78 -9.17 -4.19
N GLY A 278 5.90 -10.47 -4.49
CA GLY A 278 7.19 -11.13 -4.60
C GLY A 278 7.08 -12.63 -4.79
N LEU A 279 8.21 -13.31 -4.66
CA LEU A 279 8.27 -14.78 -4.66
C LEU A 279 7.87 -15.33 -3.29
N PHE A 280 7.57 -16.62 -3.19
CA PHE A 280 7.43 -17.30 -1.90
C PHE A 280 7.53 -18.83 -2.05
N ARG A 281 6.45 -19.49 -2.52
CA ARG A 281 6.27 -20.95 -2.42
C ARG A 281 6.59 -21.72 -3.70
N ASN A 282 6.89 -21.03 -4.80
CA ASN A 282 7.48 -21.66 -5.99
C ASN A 282 8.97 -21.34 -6.17
N GLY A 283 9.59 -20.62 -5.22
CA GLY A 283 11.01 -20.25 -5.26
C GLY A 283 11.35 -19.33 -6.42
N ASP A 284 12.50 -19.54 -7.06
CA ASP A 284 12.96 -18.77 -8.22
C ASP A 284 12.01 -18.93 -9.42
N ASN A 285 11.04 -18.02 -9.53
CA ASN A 285 9.92 -18.08 -10.47
C ASN A 285 9.86 -16.83 -11.38
N PRO A 286 10.70 -16.78 -12.42
CA PRO A 286 10.70 -15.65 -13.36
C PRO A 286 9.37 -15.51 -14.11
N GLU A 287 8.60 -16.58 -14.30
CA GLU A 287 7.29 -16.46 -14.96
C GLU A 287 6.32 -15.62 -14.12
N TYR A 288 6.26 -15.82 -12.80
CA TYR A 288 5.44 -14.97 -11.92
C TYR A 288 5.88 -13.50 -11.96
N MET A 289 7.19 -13.24 -11.89
CA MET A 289 7.76 -11.89 -11.99
C MET A 289 7.34 -11.20 -13.30
N ARG A 290 7.49 -11.89 -14.44
CA ARG A 290 7.09 -11.38 -15.75
C ARG A 290 5.61 -11.02 -15.78
N ARG A 291 4.76 -11.94 -15.34
CA ARG A 291 3.31 -11.82 -15.40
C ARG A 291 2.76 -10.75 -14.46
N MET A 292 3.33 -10.58 -13.27
CA MET A 292 3.02 -9.44 -12.37
C MET A 292 3.39 -8.10 -13.00
N LEU A 293 4.58 -7.98 -13.59
CA LEU A 293 5.01 -6.74 -14.26
C LEU A 293 4.14 -6.41 -15.49
N GLU A 294 3.74 -7.42 -16.27
CA GLU A 294 2.79 -7.27 -17.38
C GLU A 294 1.39 -6.85 -16.90
N TRP A 295 0.91 -7.44 -15.81
CA TRP A 295 -0.37 -7.10 -15.17
C TRP A 295 -0.39 -5.65 -14.68
N MET A 296 0.66 -5.22 -13.98
CA MET A 296 0.77 -3.82 -13.51
C MET A 296 0.93 -2.84 -14.67
N LYS A 297 1.61 -3.22 -15.77
CA LYS A 297 1.66 -2.41 -17.00
C LYS A 297 0.29 -2.27 -17.67
N LEU A 298 -0.56 -3.29 -17.61
CA LEU A 298 -1.93 -3.28 -18.15
C LEU A 298 -2.87 -2.43 -17.29
N HIS A 299 -2.92 -2.67 -15.98
CA HIS A 299 -3.90 -2.05 -15.07
C HIS A 299 -3.44 -0.73 -14.45
N LYS A 300 -2.15 -0.38 -14.58
CA LYS A 300 -1.57 0.91 -14.19
C LYS A 300 -1.90 1.33 -12.74
N PRO A 301 -1.52 0.52 -11.74
CA PRO A 301 -1.80 0.81 -10.33
C PRO A 301 -1.25 2.18 -9.93
N LEU A 302 -1.83 2.79 -8.89
CA LEU A 302 -1.30 4.03 -8.32
C LEU A 302 0.16 3.85 -7.85
N TYR A 303 0.48 2.68 -7.30
CA TYR A 303 1.85 2.28 -7.00
C TYR A 303 1.98 0.75 -6.88
N HIS A 304 3.21 0.26 -6.91
CA HIS A 304 3.54 -1.10 -6.51
C HIS A 304 4.92 -1.19 -5.84
N THR A 305 5.07 -2.12 -4.91
CA THR A 305 6.27 -2.27 -4.08
C THR A 305 6.65 -3.75 -3.97
N ILE A 306 7.87 -4.09 -4.40
CA ILE A 306 8.38 -5.46 -4.29
C ILE A 306 8.92 -5.71 -2.87
N THR A 307 8.59 -6.85 -2.30
CA THR A 307 9.09 -7.29 -0.98
C THR A 307 10.46 -7.94 -1.16
N ASP A 308 11.55 -7.26 -0.79
CA ASP A 308 12.91 -7.66 -1.16
C ASP A 308 13.76 -8.15 0.02
N TYR A 309 13.47 -9.37 0.47
CA TYR A 309 14.32 -10.20 1.33
C TYR A 309 14.00 -11.68 1.07
N CYS A 310 14.87 -12.64 1.40
CA CYS A 310 14.58 -14.06 1.14
C CYS A 310 13.37 -14.57 1.96
N PRO A 311 12.46 -15.38 1.36
CA PRO A 311 12.51 -15.96 0.02
C PRO A 311 11.88 -15.09 -1.10
N HIS A 312 11.38 -13.90 -0.77
CA HIS A 312 10.54 -13.09 -1.65
C HIS A 312 11.29 -12.25 -2.69
N GLY A 313 12.47 -11.78 -2.31
CA GLY A 313 13.22 -10.77 -3.05
C GLY A 313 13.92 -11.24 -4.32
N VAL A 314 14.44 -10.26 -5.05
CA VAL A 314 15.16 -10.39 -6.32
C VAL A 314 16.50 -9.65 -6.32
N TRP A 315 16.77 -8.78 -5.35
CA TRP A 315 18.03 -8.06 -5.20
C TRP A 315 18.78 -8.46 -3.94
N GLN A 316 18.12 -8.49 -2.77
CA GLN A 316 18.71 -8.97 -1.51
C GLN A 316 18.59 -10.49 -1.30
N CYS A 317 18.10 -11.25 -2.29
CA CYS A 317 17.97 -12.71 -2.19
C CYS A 317 18.69 -13.45 -3.31
N ASP A 318 19.80 -14.11 -2.97
CA ASP A 318 20.63 -14.90 -3.90
C ASP A 318 19.96 -16.20 -4.38
N ASP A 319 18.93 -16.69 -3.68
CA ASP A 319 18.20 -17.93 -4.02
C ASP A 319 17.34 -17.79 -5.29
N ASN A 320 17.14 -16.57 -5.81
CA ASN A 320 16.20 -16.25 -6.89
C ASN A 320 16.85 -15.76 -8.21
N PRO A 321 17.97 -16.33 -8.70
CA PRO A 321 18.84 -15.69 -9.70
C PRO A 321 18.21 -15.50 -11.08
N ARG A 322 17.30 -16.39 -11.53
CA ARG A 322 16.61 -16.20 -12.83
C ARG A 322 15.57 -15.09 -12.74
N SER A 323 14.89 -14.99 -11.61
CA SER A 323 13.93 -13.94 -11.28
C SER A 323 14.64 -12.59 -11.16
N SER A 324 15.79 -12.53 -10.47
CA SER A 324 16.68 -11.37 -10.44
C SER A 324 17.08 -10.90 -11.83
N ALA A 325 17.55 -11.80 -12.69
CA ALA A 325 17.98 -11.47 -14.03
C ALA A 325 16.83 -10.89 -14.89
N LEU A 326 15.66 -11.52 -14.86
CA LEU A 326 14.47 -11.06 -15.56
C LEU A 326 13.95 -9.72 -15.02
N PHE A 327 13.78 -9.61 -13.71
CA PHE A 327 13.24 -8.41 -13.07
C PHE A 327 14.12 -7.21 -13.38
N ARG A 328 15.45 -7.39 -13.27
CA ARG A 328 16.44 -6.41 -13.71
C ARG A 328 16.27 -6.09 -15.19
N GLN A 329 16.20 -7.09 -16.07
CA GLN A 329 16.04 -6.88 -17.52
C GLN A 329 14.78 -6.07 -17.89
N MET A 330 13.64 -6.35 -17.24
CA MET A 330 12.37 -5.68 -17.52
C MET A 330 12.31 -4.24 -16.99
N LEU A 331 13.17 -3.89 -16.04
CA LEU A 331 13.14 -2.62 -15.33
C LEU A 331 14.45 -1.80 -15.47
N TYR A 332 15.41 -2.26 -16.28
CA TYR A 332 16.72 -1.63 -16.42
C TYR A 332 16.66 -0.26 -17.10
N GLY A 333 17.27 0.75 -16.48
CA GLY A 333 17.48 2.09 -17.05
C GLY A 333 16.58 3.18 -16.46
N THR A 334 16.86 4.43 -16.83
CA THR A 334 16.03 5.59 -16.50
C THR A 334 14.66 5.51 -17.19
N GLU A 335 13.63 6.07 -16.54
CA GLU A 335 12.21 5.89 -16.89
C GLU A 335 11.85 6.21 -18.36
N PRO A 336 10.78 5.59 -18.91
CA PRO A 336 10.23 5.98 -20.21
C PRO A 336 9.91 7.48 -20.22
N GLY A 337 10.31 8.14 -21.31
CA GLY A 337 10.45 9.59 -21.34
C GLY A 337 9.19 10.37 -20.95
N VAL A 338 9.42 11.51 -20.31
CA VAL A 338 8.45 12.62 -20.19
C VAL A 338 7.75 12.79 -21.55
N PRO A 339 6.40 12.92 -21.60
CA PRO A 339 5.73 13.28 -22.84
C PRO A 339 6.26 14.65 -23.29
N THR A 340 7.14 14.64 -24.30
CA THR A 340 7.40 15.84 -25.11
C THR A 340 6.04 16.28 -25.63
N GLN A 341 5.68 17.54 -25.38
CA GLN A 341 4.41 18.11 -25.86
C GLN A 341 4.22 17.79 -27.34
N PRO A 342 2.99 17.50 -27.80
CA PRO A 342 2.73 17.42 -29.22
C PRO A 342 3.15 18.74 -29.88
N THR A 343 4.15 18.69 -30.76
CA THR A 343 4.35 19.77 -31.72
C THR A 343 3.12 19.80 -32.62
N ASP A 344 2.47 20.97 -32.72
CA ASP A 344 1.26 21.16 -33.50
C ASP A 344 1.40 20.63 -34.95
N PRO A 345 0.33 20.09 -35.54
CA PRO A 345 0.39 19.45 -36.84
C PRO A 345 0.59 20.48 -37.95
N THR A 346 1.63 20.30 -38.77
CA THR A 346 1.68 20.92 -40.10
C THR A 346 0.78 20.14 -41.07
N ASP A 347 -0.11 20.87 -41.76
CA ASP A 347 -1.16 20.36 -42.62
C ASP A 347 -0.65 19.53 -43.83
N PRO A 348 -1.47 18.60 -44.37
CA PRO A 348 -1.09 17.72 -45.48
C PRO A 348 -1.39 18.33 -46.85
N THR A 349 -0.60 17.95 -47.87
CA THR A 349 -0.95 18.14 -49.28
C THR A 349 -0.80 16.83 -50.09
N TRP A 350 -1.69 16.68 -51.07
CA TRP A 350 -2.13 15.42 -51.68
C TRP A 350 -1.24 14.91 -52.86
N PRO A 351 -1.45 13.66 -53.36
CA PRO A 351 -0.49 12.93 -54.20
C PRO A 351 -0.79 12.99 -55.71
N THR A 352 0.14 12.49 -56.53
CA THR A 352 -0.06 12.18 -57.96
C THR A 352 0.69 10.91 -58.42
N ASP A 353 -0.05 9.80 -58.51
CA ASP A 353 -0.17 8.82 -59.63
C ASP A 353 1.07 8.23 -60.40
N PRO A 354 0.89 7.11 -61.16
CA PRO A 354 1.91 6.05 -61.22
C PRO A 354 2.39 5.67 -62.64
N THR A 355 3.46 4.86 -62.72
CA THR A 355 3.79 4.03 -63.90
C THR A 355 4.59 2.76 -63.53
N ASP A 356 4.07 1.60 -63.91
CA ASP A 356 4.78 0.32 -64.19
C ASP A 356 5.25 0.34 -65.68
N PRO A 357 5.97 -0.64 -66.32
CA PRO A 357 6.25 -2.03 -65.90
C PRO A 357 7.62 -2.72 -66.27
N THR A 358 7.90 -3.85 -65.60
CA THR A 358 8.58 -5.13 -66.05
C THR A 358 10.01 -5.22 -66.67
N TRP A 359 10.89 -6.04 -66.03
CA TRP A 359 11.88 -7.10 -66.50
C TRP A 359 12.75 -6.95 -67.80
N PRO A 360 13.93 -7.64 -68.02
CA PRO A 360 14.37 -8.98 -67.52
C PRO A 360 15.90 -9.26 -67.22
N THR A 361 16.18 -10.50 -66.77
CA THR A 361 17.40 -11.39 -66.68
C THR A 361 18.87 -11.00 -67.06
N ASP A 362 19.82 -11.38 -66.17
CA ASP A 362 21.15 -12.10 -66.27
C ASP A 362 22.02 -12.05 -67.58
N PRO A 363 23.40 -12.06 -67.60
CA PRO A 363 24.26 -13.14 -67.03
C PRO A 363 25.78 -12.92 -66.66
N THR A 364 26.40 -13.94 -66.02
CA THR A 364 27.82 -14.46 -66.12
C THR A 364 29.06 -13.81 -65.44
N ASP A 365 29.98 -14.71 -65.02
CA ASP A 365 31.30 -14.61 -64.32
C ASP A 365 32.51 -14.60 -65.32
N PRO A 366 33.77 -14.16 -64.98
CA PRO A 366 34.87 -15.15 -64.76
C PRO A 366 36.19 -14.76 -63.97
N THR A 367 36.77 -15.76 -63.25
CA THR A 367 38.21 -16.20 -63.14
C THR A 367 39.39 -15.42 -62.47
N TRP A 368 40.00 -16.04 -61.42
CA TRP A 368 41.43 -16.48 -61.15
C TRP A 368 42.69 -15.66 -61.57
N PRO A 369 43.88 -15.69 -60.86
CA PRO A 369 44.68 -16.93 -60.62
C PRO A 369 45.74 -17.06 -59.46
N THR A 370 46.28 -18.29 -59.31
CA THR A 370 47.65 -18.74 -58.85
C THR A 370 48.08 -18.85 -57.36
N ASP A 371 48.94 -19.87 -57.11
CA ASP A 371 49.47 -20.45 -55.85
C ASP A 371 51.03 -20.51 -55.91
N PRO A 372 51.80 -20.60 -54.79
CA PRO A 372 52.52 -21.86 -54.53
C PRO A 372 52.80 -22.29 -53.05
N THR A 373 53.02 -23.60 -52.90
CA THR A 373 53.27 -24.46 -51.71
C THR A 373 54.56 -24.29 -50.87
N VAL A 374 54.48 -24.60 -49.55
CA VAL A 374 55.56 -25.10 -48.64
C VAL A 374 54.93 -26.13 -47.63
N PRO A 375 55.63 -27.18 -47.08
CA PRO A 375 54.98 -28.41 -46.58
C PRO A 375 55.07 -28.74 -45.05
N GLU A 376 54.47 -29.90 -44.69
CA GLU A 376 54.55 -30.70 -43.43
C GLU A 376 53.68 -30.31 -42.21
N PRO A 377 53.38 -31.24 -41.24
CA PRO A 377 53.68 -32.68 -41.16
C PRO A 377 52.44 -33.61 -41.02
N LYS A 378 52.70 -34.92 -40.90
CA LYS A 378 51.73 -36.03 -40.95
C LYS A 378 51.32 -36.54 -39.54
N PRO A 379 50.02 -36.64 -39.18
CA PRO A 379 49.59 -37.25 -37.91
C PRO A 379 49.52 -38.79 -37.96
N GLU A 380 49.78 -39.42 -36.82
CA GLU A 380 49.69 -40.88 -36.59
C GLU A 380 48.23 -41.37 -36.44
N PRO A 381 47.95 -42.67 -36.69
CA PRO A 381 46.60 -43.23 -36.55
C PRO A 381 46.18 -43.39 -35.08
N LYS A 382 44.96 -42.95 -34.74
CA LYS A 382 44.34 -43.17 -33.42
C LYS A 382 44.00 -44.66 -33.19
N PRO A 383 44.05 -45.16 -31.94
CA PRO A 383 43.60 -46.51 -31.60
C PRO A 383 42.08 -46.68 -31.73
N GLU A 384 41.64 -47.90 -32.07
CA GLU A 384 40.22 -48.27 -32.05
C GLU A 384 39.65 -48.30 -30.62
N PRO A 385 38.38 -47.87 -30.42
CA PRO A 385 37.73 -47.97 -29.11
C PRO A 385 37.35 -49.42 -28.78
N LYS A 386 37.60 -49.84 -27.54
CA LYS A 386 37.08 -51.12 -27.01
C LYS A 386 35.56 -51.11 -26.95
N PRO A 387 34.88 -52.25 -27.16
CA PRO A 387 33.43 -52.36 -27.02
C PRO A 387 32.99 -52.15 -25.57
N GLU A 388 31.90 -51.42 -25.39
CA GLU A 388 31.27 -51.18 -24.09
C GLU A 388 30.64 -52.48 -23.51
N PRO A 389 30.63 -52.65 -22.18
CA PRO A 389 29.95 -53.77 -21.55
C PRO A 389 28.41 -53.62 -21.68
N LYS A 390 27.73 -54.73 -21.97
CA LYS A 390 26.26 -54.77 -21.98
C LYS A 390 25.69 -54.38 -20.61
N PRO A 391 24.59 -53.60 -20.54
CA PRO A 391 23.90 -53.36 -19.29
C PRO A 391 23.31 -54.67 -18.73
N GLU A 392 23.45 -54.87 -17.42
CA GLU A 392 22.73 -55.94 -16.72
C GLU A 392 21.20 -55.66 -16.73
N PRO A 393 20.35 -56.69 -16.80
CA PRO A 393 18.91 -56.50 -16.76
C PRO A 393 18.46 -55.96 -15.40
N LYS A 394 17.69 -54.86 -15.41
CA LYS A 394 17.02 -54.35 -14.21
C LYS A 394 16.14 -55.45 -13.59
N PRO A 395 16.10 -55.59 -12.25
CA PRO A 395 15.17 -56.50 -11.59
C PRO A 395 13.72 -56.09 -11.88
N GLU A 396 12.87 -57.09 -12.11
CA GLU A 396 11.44 -56.88 -12.34
C GLU A 396 10.78 -56.21 -11.11
N PRO A 397 9.90 -55.21 -11.30
CA PRO A 397 9.17 -54.63 -10.18
C PRO A 397 8.24 -55.67 -9.57
N LYS A 398 8.28 -55.81 -8.24
CA LYS A 398 7.31 -56.62 -7.50
C LYS A 398 5.89 -56.14 -7.82
N PRO A 399 4.89 -57.04 -7.95
CA PRO A 399 3.51 -56.64 -8.12
C PRO A 399 3.06 -55.73 -6.96
N GLU A 400 2.49 -54.58 -7.29
CA GLU A 400 1.84 -53.73 -6.30
C GLU A 400 0.67 -54.51 -5.66
N PRO A 401 0.47 -54.39 -4.34
CA PRO A 401 -0.70 -54.98 -3.70
C PRO A 401 -1.96 -54.38 -4.29
N LYS A 402 -2.92 -55.24 -4.70
CA LYS A 402 -4.23 -54.81 -5.18
C LYS A 402 -4.85 -53.83 -4.17
N PRO A 403 -5.41 -52.68 -4.61
CA PRO A 403 -6.17 -51.81 -3.73
C PRO A 403 -7.26 -52.61 -3.02
N GLU A 404 -7.35 -52.47 -1.69
CA GLU A 404 -8.51 -52.96 -0.96
C GLU A 404 -9.78 -52.29 -1.51
N PRO A 405 -10.90 -53.02 -1.64
CA PRO A 405 -12.13 -52.44 -2.14
C PRO A 405 -12.57 -51.31 -1.21
N LYS A 406 -12.76 -50.12 -1.78
CA LYS A 406 -13.35 -48.97 -1.07
C LYS A 406 -14.64 -49.44 -0.37
N PRO A 407 -14.86 -49.06 0.91
CA PRO A 407 -16.15 -49.30 1.56
C PRO A 407 -17.28 -48.75 0.69
N GLU A 408 -18.33 -49.54 0.50
CA GLU A 408 -19.53 -49.08 -0.19
C GLU A 408 -20.05 -47.80 0.49
N PRO A 409 -20.46 -46.78 -0.27
CA PRO A 409 -21.03 -45.58 0.33
C PRO A 409 -22.27 -45.98 1.12
N LYS A 410 -22.28 -45.68 2.43
CA LYS A 410 -23.49 -45.82 3.25
C LYS A 410 -24.63 -45.08 2.54
N PRO A 411 -25.84 -45.65 2.49
CA PRO A 411 -26.99 -44.99 1.90
C PRO A 411 -27.14 -43.58 2.48
N GLU A 412 -27.32 -42.58 1.61
CA GLU A 412 -27.63 -41.23 2.03
C GLU A 412 -28.84 -41.27 2.99
N PRO A 413 -28.79 -40.59 4.14
CA PRO A 413 -29.97 -40.47 4.99
C PRO A 413 -31.07 -39.82 4.15
N LYS A 414 -32.23 -40.49 4.07
CA LYS A 414 -33.41 -39.94 3.40
C LYS A 414 -33.63 -38.51 3.90
N PRO A 415 -33.90 -37.54 3.02
CA PRO A 415 -34.16 -36.17 3.45
C PRO A 415 -35.28 -36.18 4.48
N GLU A 416 -35.00 -35.64 5.66
CA GLU A 416 -36.02 -35.47 6.69
C GLU A 416 -37.17 -34.64 6.10
N PRO A 417 -38.43 -35.01 6.39
CA PRO A 417 -39.56 -34.25 5.89
C PRO A 417 -39.44 -32.80 6.35
N LYS A 418 -39.54 -31.85 5.40
CA LYS A 418 -39.60 -30.42 5.71
C LYS A 418 -40.56 -30.21 6.88
N PRO A 419 -40.16 -29.50 7.95
CA PRO A 419 -41.11 -29.12 8.99
C PRO A 419 -42.30 -28.43 8.35
N GLU A 420 -43.51 -28.90 8.65
CA GLU A 420 -44.73 -28.20 8.23
C GLU A 420 -44.63 -26.75 8.74
N PRO A 421 -45.03 -25.76 7.91
CA PRO A 421 -45.03 -24.37 8.35
C PRO A 421 -45.92 -24.26 9.60
N LYS A 422 -45.31 -23.91 10.74
CA LYS A 422 -46.06 -23.60 11.95
C LYS A 422 -47.14 -22.56 11.60
N PRO A 423 -48.39 -22.72 12.07
CA PRO A 423 -49.42 -21.72 11.85
C PRO A 423 -48.91 -20.34 12.25
N GLU A 424 -49.20 -19.35 11.42
CA GLU A 424 -48.86 -17.96 11.73
C GLU A 424 -49.38 -17.61 13.14
N PRO A 425 -48.53 -17.04 14.02
CA PRO A 425 -49.02 -16.60 15.32
C PRO A 425 -50.12 -15.57 15.10
N LYS A 426 -51.31 -15.85 15.63
CA LYS A 426 -52.42 -14.89 15.63
C LYS A 426 -51.90 -13.53 16.13
N PRO A 427 -52.32 -12.41 15.51
CA PRO A 427 -51.93 -11.09 15.98
C PRO A 427 -52.20 -10.97 17.48
N GLU A 428 -51.16 -10.66 18.26
CA GLU A 428 -51.34 -10.36 19.67
C GLU A 428 -52.31 -9.18 19.80
N PRO A 429 -53.26 -9.23 20.75
CA PRO A 429 -54.15 -8.10 20.98
C PRO A 429 -53.30 -6.87 21.33
N LYS A 430 -53.56 -5.75 20.65
CA LYS A 430 -52.89 -4.48 20.94
C LYS A 430 -52.93 -4.23 22.45
N PRO A 431 -51.79 -3.95 23.12
CA PRO A 431 -51.81 -3.59 24.52
C PRO A 431 -52.68 -2.35 24.68
N GLU A 432 -53.61 -2.39 25.64
CA GLU A 432 -54.43 -1.24 25.99
C GLU A 432 -53.52 -0.05 26.36
N PRO A 433 -53.87 1.18 25.97
CA PRO A 433 -53.08 2.34 26.32
C PRO A 433 -53.02 2.46 27.85
N LYS A 434 -51.81 2.35 28.41
CA LYS A 434 -51.57 2.64 29.82
C LYS A 434 -52.13 4.04 30.14
N PRO A 435 -52.81 4.23 31.29
CA PRO A 435 -53.23 5.55 31.72
C PRO A 435 -52.06 6.53 31.72
N GLU A 436 -52.28 7.73 31.21
CA GLU A 436 -51.29 8.80 31.25
C GLU A 436 -50.83 9.01 32.70
N PRO A 437 -49.51 9.04 32.97
CA PRO A 437 -49.03 9.41 34.30
C PRO A 437 -49.48 10.84 34.59
N LYS A 438 -50.16 11.04 35.72
CA LYS A 438 -50.52 12.38 36.20
C LYS A 438 -49.26 13.26 36.21
N PRO A 439 -49.37 14.55 35.82
CA PRO A 439 -48.25 15.48 35.93
C PRO A 439 -47.71 15.49 37.34
N GLU A 440 -46.41 15.21 37.50
CA GLU A 440 -45.74 15.44 38.78
C GLU A 440 -45.82 16.93 39.14
N PRO A 441 -46.04 17.28 40.41
CA PRO A 441 -46.04 18.67 40.83
C PRO A 441 -44.67 19.29 40.55
N LYS A 442 -44.66 20.47 39.92
CA LYS A 442 -43.43 21.25 39.70
C LYS A 442 -42.65 21.35 41.02
N PRO A 443 -41.33 21.05 41.03
CA PRO A 443 -40.48 21.43 42.14
C PRO A 443 -40.59 22.94 42.38
N GLU A 444 -40.84 23.33 43.62
CA GLU A 444 -40.77 24.74 44.00
C GLU A 444 -39.34 25.26 43.75
N PRO A 445 -39.18 26.51 43.28
CA PRO A 445 -37.85 27.08 43.09
C PRO A 445 -37.14 27.17 44.45
N LYS A 446 -36.00 26.47 44.57
CA LYS A 446 -35.10 26.63 45.72
C LYS A 446 -34.71 28.11 45.86
N PRO A 447 -34.67 28.66 47.09
CA PRO A 447 -34.17 30.01 47.31
C PRO A 447 -32.76 30.17 46.75
N GLU A 448 -32.50 31.31 46.10
CA GLU A 448 -31.15 31.68 45.67
C GLU A 448 -30.22 31.73 46.89
N PRO A 449 -29.03 31.12 46.85
CA PRO A 449 -28.04 31.31 47.89
C PRO A 449 -27.58 32.77 47.87
N LYS A 450 -27.67 33.45 49.02
CA LYS A 450 -27.16 34.81 49.20
C LYS A 450 -25.68 34.87 48.79
N PRO A 451 -25.22 35.96 48.15
CA PRO A 451 -23.80 36.16 47.90
C PRO A 451 -23.01 36.13 49.22
N GLU A 452 -21.98 35.29 49.29
CA GLU A 452 -21.01 35.37 50.39
C GLU A 452 -20.23 36.69 50.29
N PRO A 453 -19.90 37.33 51.42
CA PRO A 453 -19.12 38.56 51.40
C PRO A 453 -17.70 38.29 50.88
N LYS A 454 -17.24 39.15 49.96
CA LYS A 454 -15.87 39.12 49.45
C LYS A 454 -14.86 39.16 50.61
N PRO A 455 -13.86 38.28 50.64
CA PRO A 455 -12.69 38.48 51.49
C PRO A 455 -12.00 39.80 51.16
N GLU A 456 -11.64 40.58 52.18
CA GLU A 456 -10.83 41.78 52.00
C GLU A 456 -9.43 41.41 51.48
N PRO A 457 -8.84 42.21 50.58
CA PRO A 457 -7.48 41.95 50.08
C PRO A 457 -6.47 42.15 51.22
N LYS A 458 -5.73 41.09 51.56
CA LYS A 458 -4.52 41.23 52.39
C LYS A 458 -3.50 42.10 51.64
N PRO A 459 -2.78 43.00 52.35
CA PRO A 459 -1.76 43.83 51.72
C PRO A 459 -0.63 42.97 51.14
N GLU A 460 -0.21 43.31 49.93
CA GLU A 460 0.89 42.64 49.24
C GLU A 460 2.22 42.84 49.99
N PRO A 461 3.03 41.78 50.17
CA PRO A 461 4.41 41.96 50.63
C PRO A 461 5.22 42.64 49.51
N LYS A 462 6.00 43.67 49.88
CA LYS A 462 6.92 44.34 48.95
C LYS A 462 7.89 43.32 48.34
N PRO A 463 8.14 43.35 47.01
CA PRO A 463 9.20 42.56 46.41
C PRO A 463 10.56 42.93 46.99
N GLU A 464 11.34 41.93 47.42
CA GLU A 464 12.77 42.11 47.65
C GLU A 464 13.48 42.35 46.31
N PRO A 465 14.55 43.17 46.27
CA PRO A 465 15.29 43.42 45.04
C PRO A 465 16.00 42.14 44.57
N LYS A 466 15.69 41.70 43.34
CA LYS A 466 16.41 40.60 42.68
C LYS A 466 17.90 40.96 42.53
N PRO A 467 18.83 40.00 42.74
CA PRO A 467 20.21 40.15 42.31
C PRO A 467 20.29 40.38 40.78
N GLU A 468 21.23 41.23 40.35
CA GLU A 468 21.48 41.45 38.93
C GLU A 468 21.95 40.16 38.24
N PRO A 469 21.44 39.84 37.03
CA PRO A 469 21.92 38.70 36.27
C PRO A 469 23.34 38.97 35.76
N LYS A 470 24.28 38.06 36.06
CA LYS A 470 25.56 38.01 35.34
C LYS A 470 25.30 37.76 33.85
N PRO A 471 26.07 38.38 32.94
CA PRO A 471 25.91 38.14 31.51
C PRO A 471 26.20 36.67 31.15
N GLU A 472 25.26 36.03 30.46
CA GLU A 472 25.45 34.69 29.90
C GLU A 472 26.47 34.73 28.76
N PRO A 473 27.37 33.73 28.64
CA PRO A 473 28.24 33.60 27.48
C PRO A 473 27.41 33.28 26.23
N LYS A 474 27.77 33.90 25.09
CA LYS A 474 27.16 33.60 23.79
C LYS A 474 27.28 32.09 23.47
N PRO A 475 26.23 31.45 22.90
CA PRO A 475 26.37 30.11 22.34
C PRO A 475 27.37 30.11 21.19
N GLU A 476 28.40 29.28 21.29
CA GLU A 476 29.24 28.94 20.13
C GLU A 476 28.44 28.06 19.16
N PRO A 477 28.65 28.19 17.84
CA PRO A 477 27.97 27.36 16.85
C PRO A 477 28.43 25.91 16.98
N LYS A 478 27.51 25.02 17.42
CA LYS A 478 27.78 23.57 17.43
C LYS A 478 27.92 23.08 15.98
N PRO A 479 29.00 22.34 15.64
CA PRO A 479 29.15 21.79 14.30
C PRO A 479 28.06 20.75 14.02
N SER A 480 27.51 20.76 12.81
CA SER A 480 26.49 19.78 12.41
C SER A 480 27.12 18.42 12.13
N CYS A 481 26.84 17.44 12.99
CA CYS A 481 27.25 16.05 12.83
C CYS A 481 26.07 15.13 12.49
N TRP A 482 26.36 13.93 12.00
CA TRP A 482 25.48 12.78 12.08
C TRP A 482 25.85 11.97 13.32
N THR A 483 24.86 11.51 14.07
CA THR A 483 25.04 10.62 15.21
C THR A 483 24.88 9.17 14.74
N VAL A 484 25.96 8.40 14.77
CA VAL A 484 25.92 6.97 14.44
C VAL A 484 25.64 6.20 15.72
N ASN A 485 24.48 5.53 15.78
CA ASN A 485 24.16 4.60 16.85
C ASN A 485 24.88 3.27 16.57
N LEU A 486 25.76 2.85 17.47
CA LEU A 486 26.58 1.63 17.32
C LEU A 486 26.03 0.45 18.14
N GLY A 487 24.82 0.60 18.69
CA GLY A 487 24.22 -0.34 19.63
C GLY A 487 24.76 -0.16 21.04
N SER A 488 23.87 -0.35 22.03
CA SER A 488 24.15 -0.07 23.45
C SER A 488 25.33 -0.83 24.05
N TRP A 489 25.71 -1.98 23.46
CA TRP A 489 26.91 -2.72 23.86
C TRP A 489 28.20 -1.98 23.47
N VAL A 490 28.33 -1.51 22.22
CA VAL A 490 29.52 -0.78 21.76
C VAL A 490 29.60 0.59 22.43
N GLU A 491 28.47 1.31 22.54
CA GLU A 491 28.43 2.66 23.11
C GLU A 491 28.88 2.71 24.59
N SER A 492 28.67 1.62 25.35
CA SER A 492 29.18 1.49 26.72
C SER A 492 30.72 1.42 26.83
N TRP A 493 31.40 0.99 25.76
CA TRP A 493 32.87 0.94 25.71
C TRP A 493 33.50 2.27 25.29
N ILE A 494 32.81 3.04 24.45
CA ILE A 494 33.34 4.28 23.85
C ILE A 494 32.77 5.57 24.47
N GLY A 495 31.85 5.47 25.43
CA GLY A 495 31.34 6.60 26.22
C GLY A 495 30.19 7.38 25.59
N GLY A 496 29.53 6.83 24.58
CA GLY A 496 28.40 7.45 23.87
C GLY A 496 28.44 7.23 22.35
N PRO A 497 27.44 7.73 21.61
CA PRO A 497 27.35 7.54 20.16
C PRO A 497 28.38 8.41 19.41
N VAL A 498 28.87 7.91 18.28
CA VAL A 498 29.93 8.57 17.50
C VAL A 498 29.36 9.70 16.65
N CYS A 499 29.99 10.87 16.73
CA CYS A 499 29.65 12.03 15.90
C CYS A 499 30.55 12.09 14.67
N VAL A 500 29.98 11.92 13.47
CA VAL A 500 30.68 12.10 12.19
C VAL A 500 30.38 13.51 11.64
N PRO A 501 31.40 14.37 11.36
CA PRO A 501 31.18 15.69 10.77
C PRO A 501 30.51 15.61 9.38
N LYS A 502 29.56 16.50 9.09
CA LYS A 502 28.87 16.50 7.78
C LYS A 502 29.77 16.84 6.58
N ASP A 503 30.91 17.48 6.81
CA ASP A 503 31.80 17.97 5.74
C ASP A 503 32.85 16.96 5.25
N SER A 504 33.01 15.81 5.91
CA SER A 504 34.11 14.86 5.65
C SER A 504 34.03 14.09 4.33
N TRP A 505 32.95 14.27 3.55
CA TRP A 505 32.70 13.55 2.29
C TRP A 505 33.17 14.30 1.04
N LYS A 506 33.77 15.49 1.17
CA LYS A 506 34.25 16.30 0.02
C LYS A 506 35.66 15.94 -0.44
N ASP A 507 36.47 15.32 0.41
CA ASP A 507 37.83 14.88 0.06
C ASP A 507 37.85 13.36 -0.11
N LYS A 508 38.26 12.91 -1.31
CA LYS A 508 38.39 11.48 -1.63
C LYS A 508 39.45 10.84 -0.73
N VAL A 509 39.04 9.91 0.14
CA VAL A 509 39.98 9.03 0.84
C VAL A 509 39.97 7.66 0.20
N ASP A 510 41.06 7.36 -0.49
CA ASP A 510 41.37 6.05 -1.06
C ASP A 510 41.74 5.11 0.11
N LEU A 511 40.90 4.10 0.40
CA LEU A 511 41.10 3.18 1.52
C LEU A 511 41.35 1.76 1.01
N ASP A 512 42.63 1.48 0.74
CA ASP A 512 43.12 0.11 0.55
C ASP A 512 42.96 -0.68 1.85
N TRP A 513 41.93 -1.54 1.90
CA TRP A 513 41.58 -2.28 3.11
C TRP A 513 42.55 -3.42 3.47
N LYS A 514 43.54 -3.73 2.62
CA LYS A 514 44.44 -4.88 2.81
C LYS A 514 45.55 -4.69 3.84
N GLY A 515 45.74 -3.48 4.38
CA GLY A 515 46.82 -3.19 5.35
C GLY A 515 46.44 -3.26 6.84
N SER A 516 45.15 -3.32 7.20
CA SER A 516 44.69 -2.93 8.54
C SER A 516 44.26 -4.08 9.47
N LEU A 517 44.56 -5.34 9.14
CA LEU A 517 44.18 -6.52 9.93
C LEU A 517 45.35 -7.31 10.54
N GLU A 518 46.58 -6.77 10.54
CA GLU A 518 47.66 -7.31 11.35
C GLU A 518 47.78 -6.60 12.71
N GLY A 519 47.28 -7.27 13.76
CA GLY A 519 47.84 -7.11 15.10
C GLY A 519 47.01 -6.41 16.18
N VAL A 520 45.90 -7.00 16.60
CA VAL A 520 45.54 -7.05 18.05
C VAL A 520 45.11 -8.48 18.40
N TRP A 521 45.61 -9.00 19.52
CA TRP A 521 45.55 -10.41 19.96
C TRP A 521 44.32 -10.68 20.89
N PRO A 522 44.27 -11.76 21.72
CA PRO A 522 43.73 -13.07 21.39
C PRO A 522 42.65 -13.54 22.41
N PHE A 523 42.43 -14.86 22.50
CA PHE A 523 41.52 -15.66 23.36
C PHE A 523 40.17 -16.01 22.76
#